data_AF-A0A0C1VED2-F1
#
_entry.id   AF-A0A0C1VED2-F1
#
_cell.length_a   1.000
_cell.length_b   1.000
_cell.length_c   1.000
_cell.angle_alpha   90.00
_cell.angle_beta   90.00
_cell.angle_gamma   90.00
#
_symmetry.space_group_name_H-M   'P 1'
#
loop_
_entity.id
_entity.type
_entity.pdbx_description
1 polymer ?
#
loop_
_entity_poly.entity_id
_entity_poly.type
_entity_poly.pdbx_seq_one_letter_code
_entity_poly.pdbx_strand_id
1 'polypeptide(L)'
;MATLEELQSGEMQGVKRLSLSDQLTQFPPEIFGLADGLEILDLSNNRLSALPDDLPRLHQLKVLFLNNNQFEAVPEVLAQCPQLSMISFKANQLKTLSETALPLQTRWLILTNNQLTTLPASLGQLSKLQKLMLAGNHLQALPEELATCHNLELIRLAANQLSVLPNWLLSLPRLAWLAYAGNPFCAEWGTASKQSQDLEPIEWGDLTLAEELGQGASGVIYRAVWQRQGTSQTVAVKVFKGDLTSDGSPLDEMQACMAAGSHPHLVSVLGQVVNHPEQKAGLVFPFIEADYKTLGGPPSLASCTRDTYAPETQFPLAVSLRIVSGIAAAVAHLHDCGILHGDLYAHNILSRTSGDSFLSDFGAAGFFDPTDLHLSSALARIEVRAFGCLLEDLLDRCPPPDLAAQGDRWQTLKHLQQACLSHQPSDRPTWRHLLETLDSLVIEP
;
A
#
# COMPACT_ATOMS: atom_id res chain seq x y z
N MET A 1 2.17 14.96 -20.71
CA MET A 1 3.57 14.54 -20.92
C MET A 1 4.16 15.52 -21.91
N ALA A 2 5.39 15.95 -21.71
CA ALA A 2 6.10 16.76 -22.69
C ALA A 2 6.71 15.86 -23.75
N THR A 3 6.99 16.41 -24.92
CA THR A 3 7.75 15.74 -26.00
C THR A 3 9.22 16.14 -25.96
N LEU A 4 10.08 15.34 -26.60
CA LEU A 4 11.48 15.73 -26.75
C LEU A 4 11.63 17.01 -27.58
N GLU A 5 10.76 17.20 -28.58
CA GLU A 5 10.75 18.39 -29.44
C GLU A 5 10.45 19.67 -28.65
N GLU A 6 9.46 19.65 -27.75
CA GLU A 6 9.14 20.76 -26.83
C GLU A 6 10.30 21.09 -25.88
N LEU A 7 11.05 20.07 -25.44
CA LEU A 7 12.25 20.29 -24.63
C LEU A 7 13.35 20.96 -25.47
N GLN A 8 13.55 20.51 -26.70
CA GLN A 8 14.57 21.03 -27.62
C GLN A 8 14.26 22.44 -28.13
N SER A 9 12.99 22.81 -28.27
CA SER A 9 12.58 24.17 -28.66
C SER A 9 12.79 25.20 -27.55
N GLY A 10 13.01 24.75 -26.31
CA GLY A 10 13.21 25.60 -25.14
C GLY A 10 11.90 26.08 -24.49
N GLU A 11 10.75 25.55 -24.91
CA GLU A 11 9.43 25.88 -24.33
C GLU A 11 9.29 25.45 -22.87
N MET A 12 10.14 24.52 -22.42
CA MET A 12 10.13 23.95 -21.07
C MET A 12 11.01 24.72 -20.07
N GLN A 13 11.52 25.90 -20.41
CA GLN A 13 12.37 26.68 -19.49
C GLN A 13 11.63 27.07 -18.20
N GLY A 14 12.31 26.89 -17.06
CA GLY A 14 11.78 27.23 -15.73
C GLY A 14 10.78 26.24 -15.13
N VAL A 15 10.50 25.10 -15.78
CA VAL A 15 9.62 24.07 -15.18
C VAL A 15 10.27 23.41 -13.97
N LYS A 16 9.46 23.14 -12.94
CA LYS A 16 9.87 22.36 -11.77
C LYS A 16 9.68 20.86 -11.94
N ARG A 17 8.82 20.46 -12.88
CA ARG A 17 8.49 19.07 -13.17
C ARG A 17 8.57 18.82 -14.66
N LEU A 18 9.36 17.84 -15.05
CA LEU A 18 9.46 17.35 -16.42
C LEU A 18 9.05 15.88 -16.45
N SER A 19 8.21 15.52 -17.43
CA SER A 19 7.85 14.14 -17.72
C SER A 19 7.98 13.88 -19.21
N LEU A 20 8.87 12.96 -19.58
CA LEU A 20 9.15 12.57 -20.96
C LEU A 20 9.01 11.05 -21.12
N SER A 21 8.27 10.62 -22.13
CA SER A 21 8.02 9.22 -22.48
C SER A 21 8.00 9.09 -23.99
N ASP A 22 9.18 9.24 -24.61
CA ASP A 22 9.35 9.38 -26.06
C ASP A 22 10.31 8.32 -26.62
N GLN A 23 10.23 7.09 -26.08
CA GLN A 23 11.06 5.95 -26.47
C GLN A 23 12.57 6.22 -26.35
N LEU A 24 12.97 7.08 -25.41
CA LEU A 24 14.34 7.56 -25.25
C LEU A 24 15.30 6.40 -24.97
N THR A 25 16.34 6.24 -25.78
CA THR A 25 17.41 5.25 -25.54
C THR A 25 18.60 5.84 -24.79
N GLN A 26 18.68 7.17 -24.70
CA GLN A 26 19.72 7.91 -23.98
C GLN A 26 19.10 9.09 -23.24
N PHE A 27 19.75 9.53 -22.17
CA PHE A 27 19.34 10.71 -21.41
C PHE A 27 19.48 11.97 -22.29
N PRO A 28 18.41 12.76 -22.51
CA PRO A 28 18.50 13.99 -23.30
C PRO A 28 19.34 15.06 -22.60
N PRO A 29 20.47 15.51 -23.18
CA PRO A 29 21.31 16.55 -22.57
C PRO A 29 20.60 17.88 -22.33
N GLU A 30 19.54 18.18 -23.10
CA GLU A 30 18.74 19.40 -22.98
C GLU A 30 18.08 19.54 -21.60
N ILE A 31 17.86 18.43 -20.88
CA ILE A 31 17.35 18.44 -19.49
C ILE A 31 18.29 19.24 -18.58
N PHE A 32 19.60 19.27 -18.86
CA PHE A 32 20.55 20.07 -18.09
C PHE A 32 20.32 21.57 -18.22
N GLY A 33 19.62 22.03 -19.26
CA GLY A 33 19.16 23.41 -19.38
C GLY A 33 18.14 23.82 -18.31
N LEU A 34 17.58 22.85 -17.56
CA LEU A 34 16.59 23.07 -16.50
C LEU A 34 17.18 22.93 -15.09
N ALA A 35 18.51 22.80 -14.97
CA ALA A 35 19.21 22.47 -13.74
C ALA A 35 18.87 23.37 -12.54
N ASP A 36 18.59 24.65 -12.78
CA ASP A 36 18.36 25.66 -11.75
C ASP A 36 16.97 25.55 -11.09
N GLY A 37 16.03 24.81 -11.68
CA GLY A 37 14.64 24.75 -11.22
C GLY A 37 14.00 23.36 -11.19
N LEU A 38 14.58 22.38 -11.88
CA LEU A 38 13.97 21.06 -12.01
C LEU A 38 14.03 20.27 -10.70
N GLU A 39 12.87 20.02 -10.09
CA GLU A 39 12.74 19.29 -8.83
C GLU A 39 12.25 17.85 -9.03
N ILE A 40 11.42 17.61 -10.05
CA ILE A 40 10.83 16.30 -10.36
C ILE A 40 11.14 15.94 -11.81
N LEU A 41 11.84 14.84 -12.03
CA LEU A 41 12.12 14.29 -13.34
C LEU A 41 11.50 12.89 -13.48
N ASP A 42 10.58 12.76 -14.42
CA ASP A 42 9.96 11.48 -14.77
C ASP A 42 10.34 11.08 -16.19
N LEU A 43 11.21 10.08 -16.29
CA LEU A 43 11.65 9.45 -17.54
C LEU A 43 11.09 8.02 -17.66
N SER A 44 9.93 7.75 -17.05
CA SER A 44 9.27 6.46 -17.13
C SER A 44 8.84 6.11 -18.56
N ASN A 45 8.76 4.81 -18.87
CA ASN A 45 8.31 4.26 -20.15
C ASN A 45 9.22 4.65 -21.34
N ASN A 46 10.53 4.61 -21.11
CA ASN A 46 11.55 4.79 -22.13
C ASN A 46 12.39 3.51 -22.29
N ARG A 47 13.55 3.60 -22.93
CA ARG A 47 14.50 2.50 -23.16
C ARG A 47 15.88 2.87 -22.60
N LEU A 48 15.91 3.63 -21.51
CA LEU A 48 17.15 4.04 -20.87
C LEU A 48 17.78 2.85 -20.14
N SER A 49 19.09 2.69 -20.29
CA SER A 49 19.87 1.69 -19.56
C SER A 49 20.97 2.31 -18.68
N ALA A 50 21.20 3.63 -18.82
CA ALA A 50 22.22 4.37 -18.10
C ALA A 50 21.78 5.82 -17.85
N LEU A 51 22.44 6.47 -16.89
CA LEU A 51 22.36 7.91 -16.64
C LEU A 51 23.75 8.52 -16.85
N PRO A 52 23.84 9.79 -17.28
CA PRO A 52 25.12 10.46 -17.48
C PRO A 52 25.81 10.78 -16.15
N ASP A 53 27.14 10.80 -16.14
CA ASP A 53 27.95 11.14 -14.96
C ASP A 53 27.69 12.57 -14.44
N ASP A 54 27.24 13.47 -15.31
CA ASP A 54 26.90 14.86 -14.99
C ASP A 54 25.49 15.05 -14.41
N LEU A 55 24.75 13.97 -14.12
CA LEU A 55 23.43 14.07 -13.48
C LEU A 55 23.39 14.97 -12.22
N PRO A 56 24.43 15.04 -11.35
CA PRO A 56 24.44 15.90 -10.18
C PRO A 56 24.32 17.39 -10.50
N ARG A 57 24.52 17.79 -11.77
CA ARG A 57 24.25 19.14 -12.26
C ARG A 57 22.80 19.58 -12.01
N LEU A 58 21.86 18.63 -12.02
CA LEU A 58 20.46 18.85 -11.60
C LEU A 58 20.38 18.96 -10.07
N HIS A 59 21.00 20.00 -9.53
CA HIS A 59 21.25 20.19 -8.10
C HIS A 59 19.99 20.46 -7.27
N GLN A 60 18.86 20.76 -7.91
CA GLN A 60 17.53 20.88 -7.30
C GLN A 60 16.69 19.59 -7.40
N LEU A 61 17.19 18.54 -8.05
CA LEU A 61 16.42 17.31 -8.29
C LEU A 61 16.15 16.57 -6.98
N LYS A 62 14.87 16.38 -6.67
CA LYS A 62 14.38 15.70 -5.45
C LYS A 62 13.76 14.35 -5.75
N VAL A 63 13.11 14.23 -6.92
CA VAL A 63 12.34 13.04 -7.34
C VAL A 63 12.78 12.60 -8.72
N LEU A 64 13.17 11.34 -8.86
CA LEU A 64 13.54 10.72 -10.12
C LEU A 64 12.74 9.42 -10.35
N PHE A 65 11.95 9.39 -11.41
CA PHE A 65 11.22 8.20 -11.85
C PHE A 65 11.81 7.67 -13.15
N LEU A 66 12.21 6.40 -13.13
CA LEU A 66 12.81 5.66 -14.25
C LEU A 66 12.05 4.34 -14.45
N ASN A 67 10.74 4.34 -14.26
CA ASN A 67 9.93 3.12 -14.34
C ASN A 67 9.88 2.60 -15.78
N ASN A 68 9.72 1.29 -15.98
CA ASN A 68 9.60 0.69 -17.31
C ASN A 68 10.73 1.15 -18.25
N ASN A 69 11.97 0.87 -17.87
CA ASN A 69 13.19 1.14 -18.64
C ASN A 69 14.04 -0.15 -18.73
N GLN A 70 15.31 -0.04 -19.11
CA GLN A 70 16.22 -1.16 -19.36
C GLN A 70 17.43 -1.13 -18.42
N PHE A 71 17.30 -0.58 -17.20
CA PHE A 71 18.40 -0.57 -16.24
C PHE A 71 18.66 -1.97 -15.69
N GLU A 72 19.92 -2.43 -15.75
CA GLU A 72 20.38 -3.68 -15.13
C GLU A 72 21.03 -3.48 -13.75
N ALA A 73 21.42 -2.25 -13.42
CA ALA A 73 21.92 -1.84 -12.11
C ALA A 73 21.46 -0.40 -11.81
N VAL A 74 21.37 -0.06 -10.53
CA VAL A 74 21.12 1.33 -10.12
C VAL A 74 22.41 2.14 -10.36
N PRO A 75 22.39 3.21 -11.17
CA PRO A 75 23.60 3.97 -11.49
C PRO A 75 24.20 4.67 -10.27
N GLU A 76 25.51 4.53 -10.06
CA GLU A 76 26.18 5.10 -8.88
C GLU A 76 26.20 6.63 -8.84
N VAL A 77 26.01 7.28 -10.00
CA VAL A 77 25.90 8.74 -10.09
C VAL A 77 24.77 9.30 -9.21
N LEU A 78 23.72 8.52 -8.91
CA LEU A 78 22.62 8.97 -8.05
C LEU A 78 23.08 9.37 -6.65
N ALA A 79 24.11 8.71 -6.11
CA ALA A 79 24.64 9.03 -4.77
C ALA A 79 25.26 10.43 -4.68
N GLN A 80 25.60 11.02 -5.83
CA GLN A 80 26.17 12.36 -5.92
C GLN A 80 25.08 13.45 -6.05
N CYS A 81 23.80 13.09 -6.20
CA CYS A 81 22.70 14.06 -6.29
C CYS A 81 22.27 14.52 -4.87
N PRO A 82 22.55 15.78 -4.48
CA PRO A 82 22.51 16.21 -3.08
C PRO A 82 21.11 16.30 -2.47
N GLN A 83 20.09 16.54 -3.30
CA GLN A 83 18.69 16.69 -2.87
C GLN A 83 17.82 15.48 -3.22
N LEU A 84 18.36 14.50 -3.95
CA LEU A 84 17.59 13.37 -4.43
C LEU A 84 17.18 12.49 -3.25
N SER A 85 15.87 12.31 -3.10
CA SER A 85 15.30 11.59 -1.95
C SER A 85 14.21 10.60 -2.33
N MET A 86 13.64 10.69 -3.54
CA MET A 86 12.63 9.74 -4.03
C MET A 86 13.09 9.18 -5.37
N ILE A 87 13.30 7.87 -5.40
CA ILE A 87 13.92 7.17 -6.52
C ILE A 87 13.06 5.96 -6.86
N SER A 88 12.70 5.84 -8.14
CA SER A 88 11.92 4.70 -8.62
C SER A 88 12.53 4.08 -9.87
N PHE A 89 12.76 2.77 -9.81
CA PHE A 89 13.16 1.90 -10.91
C PHE A 89 12.15 0.76 -11.09
N LYS A 90 10.86 1.00 -10.84
CA LYS A 90 9.82 -0.03 -11.00
C LYS A 90 9.87 -0.64 -12.40
N ALA A 91 9.75 -1.96 -12.53
CA ALA A 91 9.67 -2.65 -13.82
C ALA A 91 10.92 -2.36 -14.70
N ASN A 92 12.10 -2.64 -14.16
CA ASN A 92 13.36 -2.64 -14.90
C ASN A 92 13.94 -4.08 -14.92
N GLN A 93 15.23 -4.21 -15.18
CA GLN A 93 15.94 -5.49 -15.21
C GLN A 93 17.06 -5.52 -14.16
N LEU A 94 16.88 -4.80 -13.04
CA LEU A 94 17.92 -4.63 -12.03
C LEU A 94 18.31 -5.99 -11.45
N LYS A 95 19.57 -6.39 -11.63
CA LYS A 95 20.15 -7.62 -11.07
C LYS A 95 20.97 -7.33 -9.82
N THR A 96 21.52 -6.12 -9.72
CA THR A 96 22.40 -5.70 -8.62
C THR A 96 22.11 -4.28 -8.16
N LEU A 97 22.33 -4.03 -6.86
CA LEU A 97 22.37 -2.70 -6.26
C LEU A 97 23.71 -2.55 -5.53
N SER A 98 24.54 -1.60 -5.97
CA SER A 98 25.88 -1.36 -5.40
C SER A 98 25.78 -0.71 -4.00
N GLU A 99 26.80 -0.95 -3.17
CA GLU A 99 26.92 -0.38 -1.81
C GLU A 99 26.92 1.16 -1.81
N THR A 100 27.31 1.79 -2.91
CA THR A 100 27.47 3.24 -3.02
C THR A 100 26.46 3.91 -3.94
N ALA A 101 25.44 3.18 -4.43
CA ALA A 101 24.59 3.71 -5.50
C ALA A 101 23.55 4.73 -5.05
N LEU A 102 23.18 4.76 -3.77
CA LEU A 102 22.05 5.54 -3.29
C LEU A 102 22.51 6.74 -2.45
N PRO A 103 21.91 7.93 -2.64
CA PRO A 103 22.19 9.07 -1.78
C PRO A 103 21.61 8.83 -0.37
N LEU A 104 22.36 9.22 0.66
CA LEU A 104 21.98 9.03 2.08
C LEU A 104 20.67 9.76 2.48
N GLN A 105 20.22 10.71 1.65
CA GLN A 105 18.95 11.42 1.84
C GLN A 105 17.72 10.66 1.32
N THR A 106 17.91 9.45 0.78
CA THR A 106 16.82 8.62 0.25
C THR A 106 15.76 8.37 1.31
N ARG A 107 14.53 8.81 1.01
CA ARG A 107 13.31 8.62 1.82
C ARG A 107 12.38 7.59 1.20
N TRP A 108 12.38 7.48 -0.12
CA TRP A 108 11.49 6.60 -0.87
C TRP A 108 12.28 5.90 -1.97
N LEU A 109 12.35 4.57 -1.88
CA LEU A 109 13.01 3.72 -2.86
C LEU A 109 12.02 2.69 -3.42
N ILE A 110 11.80 2.71 -4.73
CA ILE A 110 10.97 1.72 -5.42
C ILE A 110 11.84 0.90 -6.37
N LEU A 111 11.95 -0.40 -6.10
CA LEU A 111 12.65 -1.39 -6.91
C LEU A 111 11.72 -2.56 -7.29
N THR A 112 10.40 -2.35 -7.20
CA THR A 112 9.36 -3.34 -7.55
C THR A 112 9.55 -3.89 -8.96
N ASN A 113 9.28 -5.18 -9.16
CA ASN A 113 9.35 -5.88 -10.45
C ASN A 113 10.73 -5.72 -11.10
N ASN A 114 11.74 -6.32 -10.47
CA ASN A 114 13.12 -6.38 -10.96
C ASN A 114 13.66 -7.81 -10.77
N GLN A 115 14.97 -8.01 -10.88
CA GLN A 115 15.63 -9.32 -10.81
C GLN A 115 16.65 -9.38 -9.66
N LEU A 116 16.47 -8.56 -8.62
CA LEU A 116 17.41 -8.48 -7.49
C LEU A 116 17.35 -9.78 -6.68
N THR A 117 18.52 -10.36 -6.41
CA THR A 117 18.66 -11.57 -5.57
C THR A 117 19.15 -11.26 -4.15
N THR A 118 19.86 -10.14 -3.99
CA THR A 118 20.39 -9.63 -2.73
C THR A 118 20.25 -8.11 -2.67
N LEU A 119 20.35 -7.55 -1.47
CA LEU A 119 20.47 -6.11 -1.24
C LEU A 119 21.78 -5.81 -0.49
N PRO A 120 22.43 -4.67 -0.73
CA PRO A 120 23.66 -4.29 -0.04
C PRO A 120 23.41 -3.90 1.42
N ALA A 121 24.44 -4.07 2.25
CA ALA A 121 24.41 -3.70 3.67
C ALA A 121 24.25 -2.19 3.86
N SER A 122 24.74 -1.38 2.91
CA SER A 122 24.63 0.08 2.95
C SER A 122 23.20 0.62 2.97
N LEU A 123 22.18 -0.18 2.62
CA LEU A 123 20.78 0.24 2.79
C LEU A 123 20.46 0.61 4.24
N GLY A 124 21.10 -0.03 5.23
CA GLY A 124 20.95 0.33 6.64
C GLY A 124 21.39 1.77 6.96
N GLN A 125 22.26 2.36 6.14
CA GLN A 125 22.74 3.74 6.32
C GLN A 125 21.70 4.79 5.91
N LEU A 126 20.63 4.39 5.20
CA LEU A 126 19.54 5.26 4.78
C LEU A 126 18.61 5.58 5.95
N SER A 127 19.13 6.33 6.92
CA SER A 127 18.42 6.72 8.16
C SER A 127 17.11 7.48 7.90
N LYS A 128 16.93 8.08 6.73
CA LYS A 128 15.70 8.80 6.32
C LYS A 128 14.70 7.95 5.55
N LEU A 129 15.01 6.69 5.26
CA LEU A 129 14.15 5.80 4.47
C LEU A 129 12.81 5.58 5.21
N GLN A 130 11.71 5.88 4.53
CA GLN A 130 10.33 5.72 5.02
C GLN A 130 9.56 4.68 4.20
N LYS A 131 9.86 4.56 2.91
CA LYS A 131 9.15 3.70 1.98
C LYS A 131 10.11 2.88 1.12
N LEU A 132 10.00 1.56 1.21
CA LEU A 132 10.84 0.61 0.49
C LEU A 132 9.99 -0.42 -0.25
N MET A 133 9.93 -0.32 -1.58
CA MET A 133 9.13 -1.24 -2.40
C MET A 133 10.05 -2.24 -3.11
N LEU A 134 9.96 -3.52 -2.73
CA LEU A 134 10.81 -4.60 -3.23
C LEU A 134 10.01 -5.76 -3.83
N ALA A 135 8.68 -5.63 -3.94
CA ALA A 135 7.82 -6.70 -4.44
C ALA A 135 8.23 -7.14 -5.86
N GLY A 136 8.11 -8.43 -6.17
CA GLY A 136 8.44 -8.96 -7.49
C GLY A 136 9.92 -8.95 -7.82
N ASN A 137 10.74 -9.44 -6.89
CA ASN A 137 12.16 -9.67 -7.10
C ASN A 137 12.48 -11.15 -6.82
N HIS A 138 13.77 -11.48 -6.68
CA HIS A 138 14.25 -12.83 -6.36
C HIS A 138 15.02 -12.83 -5.04
N LEU A 139 14.67 -11.93 -4.11
CA LEU A 139 15.39 -11.77 -2.84
C LEU A 139 15.25 -13.02 -1.99
N GLN A 140 16.39 -13.58 -1.57
CA GLN A 140 16.44 -14.76 -0.70
C GLN A 140 16.52 -14.39 0.79
N ALA A 141 17.08 -13.21 1.08
CA ALA A 141 17.16 -12.65 2.42
C ALA A 141 17.16 -11.11 2.35
N LEU A 142 16.88 -10.48 3.50
CA LEU A 142 17.09 -9.05 3.70
C LEU A 142 18.35 -8.84 4.56
N PRO A 143 19.18 -7.82 4.28
CA PRO A 143 20.36 -7.54 5.09
C PRO A 143 19.96 -7.10 6.51
N GLU A 144 20.69 -7.59 7.51
CA GLU A 144 20.44 -7.29 8.93
C GLU A 144 20.59 -5.79 9.24
N GLU A 145 21.39 -5.08 8.46
CA GLU A 145 21.62 -3.65 8.60
C GLU A 145 20.35 -2.82 8.38
N LEU A 146 19.33 -3.33 7.66
CA LEU A 146 18.04 -2.63 7.55
C LEU A 146 17.34 -2.44 8.91
N ALA A 147 17.75 -3.18 9.96
CA ALA A 147 17.31 -2.94 11.32
C ALA A 147 17.56 -1.49 11.80
N THR A 148 18.55 -0.79 11.23
CA THR A 148 18.87 0.60 11.61
C THR A 148 18.00 1.64 10.89
N CYS A 149 17.18 1.24 9.92
CA CYS A 149 16.22 2.11 9.23
C CYS A 149 14.99 2.39 10.11
N HIS A 150 15.18 3.02 11.27
CA HIS A 150 14.13 3.29 12.25
C HIS A 150 12.99 4.20 11.73
N ASN A 151 13.17 4.87 10.60
CA ASN A 151 12.14 5.68 9.95
C ASN A 151 11.30 4.90 8.94
N LEU A 152 11.59 3.62 8.69
CA LEU A 152 10.86 2.82 7.72
C LEU A 152 9.43 2.58 8.22
N GLU A 153 8.47 3.02 7.43
CA GLU A 153 7.03 2.96 7.74
C GLU A 153 6.30 1.95 6.84
N LEU A 154 6.74 1.83 5.59
CA LEU A 154 6.15 0.94 4.59
C LEU A 154 7.24 0.11 3.90
N ILE A 155 7.04 -1.22 3.90
CA ILE A 155 7.84 -2.14 3.10
C ILE A 155 6.97 -3.15 2.34
N ARG A 156 7.25 -3.34 1.04
CA ARG A 156 6.61 -4.39 0.21
C ARG A 156 7.64 -5.42 -0.19
N LEU A 157 7.44 -6.66 0.25
CA LEU A 157 8.31 -7.81 0.04
C LEU A 157 7.63 -8.91 -0.77
N ALA A 158 6.38 -8.71 -1.18
CA ALA A 158 5.58 -9.74 -1.84
C ALA A 158 6.25 -10.30 -3.10
N ALA A 159 5.99 -11.57 -3.42
CA ALA A 159 6.57 -12.30 -4.55
C ALA A 159 8.11 -12.16 -4.63
N ASN A 160 8.77 -12.67 -3.60
CA ASN A 160 10.22 -12.85 -3.53
C ASN A 160 10.54 -14.34 -3.22
N GLN A 161 11.78 -14.64 -2.84
CA GLN A 161 12.25 -15.99 -2.50
C GLN A 161 12.65 -16.09 -1.02
N LEU A 162 12.06 -15.25 -0.15
CA LEU A 162 12.39 -15.23 1.26
C LEU A 162 11.92 -16.53 1.93
N SER A 163 12.83 -17.20 2.65
CA SER A 163 12.50 -18.40 3.44
C SER A 163 12.07 -18.08 4.87
N VAL A 164 12.24 -16.84 5.32
CA VAL A 164 11.85 -16.37 6.65
C VAL A 164 11.61 -14.86 6.64
N LEU A 165 10.73 -14.38 7.52
CA LEU A 165 10.59 -12.97 7.83
C LEU A 165 11.54 -12.61 8.99
N PRO A 166 12.48 -11.65 8.84
CA PRO A 166 13.47 -11.40 9.86
C PRO A 166 12.89 -10.70 11.11
N ASN A 167 13.34 -11.10 12.29
CA ASN A 167 12.82 -10.60 13.58
C ASN A 167 13.02 -9.09 13.78
N TRP A 168 14.10 -8.52 13.24
CA TRP A 168 14.35 -7.07 13.33
C TRP A 168 13.26 -6.26 12.61
N LEU A 169 12.64 -6.80 11.56
CA LEU A 169 11.59 -6.12 10.81
C LEU A 169 10.36 -5.89 11.69
N LEU A 170 10.00 -6.91 12.47
CA LEU A 170 8.90 -6.87 13.45
C LEU A 170 9.17 -5.93 14.62
N SER A 171 10.44 -5.56 14.82
CA SER A 171 10.90 -4.68 15.89
C SER A 171 11.06 -3.23 15.43
N LEU A 172 10.82 -2.92 14.15
CA LEU A 172 10.99 -1.56 13.64
C LEU A 172 9.97 -0.60 14.29
N PRO A 173 10.44 0.55 14.80
CA PRO A 173 9.63 1.43 15.63
C PRO A 173 8.54 2.16 14.84
N ARG A 174 8.71 2.31 13.52
CA ARG A 174 7.80 3.05 12.65
C ARG A 174 7.05 2.21 11.62
N LEU A 175 7.36 0.93 11.49
CA LEU A 175 6.72 0.06 10.50
C LEU A 175 5.22 -0.08 10.80
N ALA A 176 4.40 0.21 9.80
CA ALA A 176 2.94 0.19 9.86
C ALA A 176 2.33 -0.60 8.68
N TRP A 177 2.97 -0.59 7.51
CA TRP A 177 2.46 -1.25 6.31
C TRP A 177 3.48 -2.26 5.77
N LEU A 178 3.07 -3.52 5.73
CA LEU A 178 3.92 -4.65 5.40
C LEU A 178 3.14 -5.61 4.51
N ALA A 179 3.64 -5.85 3.29
CA ALA A 179 3.13 -6.89 2.42
C ALA A 179 4.23 -7.90 2.12
N TYR A 180 3.93 -9.19 2.24
CA TYR A 180 4.95 -10.25 2.05
C TYR A 180 4.41 -11.50 1.35
N ALA A 181 3.16 -11.51 0.90
CA ALA A 181 2.54 -12.68 0.26
C ALA A 181 3.35 -13.17 -0.96
N GLY A 182 3.19 -14.44 -1.32
CA GLY A 182 3.94 -15.04 -2.43
C GLY A 182 5.43 -15.30 -2.16
N ASN A 183 5.88 -15.27 -0.90
CA ASN A 183 7.19 -15.78 -0.50
C ASN A 183 7.11 -17.25 -0.05
N PRO A 184 8.18 -18.06 -0.17
CA PRO A 184 8.22 -19.46 0.26
C PRO A 184 7.69 -19.72 1.68
N PHE A 185 8.03 -18.87 2.66
CA PHE A 185 7.53 -19.06 4.04
C PHE A 185 6.00 -18.94 4.18
N CYS A 186 5.32 -18.27 3.25
CA CYS A 186 3.87 -18.11 3.28
C CYS A 186 3.13 -19.43 2.98
N ALA A 187 3.76 -20.34 2.23
CA ALA A 187 3.14 -21.61 1.85
C ALA A 187 2.82 -22.47 3.08
N GLU A 188 3.66 -22.41 4.11
CA GLU A 188 3.42 -23.08 5.39
C GLU A 188 2.18 -22.50 6.08
N TRP A 189 2.06 -21.16 6.12
CA TRP A 189 0.95 -20.45 6.76
C TRP A 189 -0.40 -20.62 6.04
N GLY A 190 -0.39 -20.59 4.71
CA GLY A 190 -1.60 -20.78 3.89
C GLY A 190 -2.22 -22.17 4.02
N THR A 191 -1.49 -23.17 4.52
CA THR A 191 -2.06 -24.49 4.83
C THR A 191 -2.70 -24.58 6.21
N ALA A 192 -2.20 -23.83 7.19
CA ALA A 192 -2.72 -23.80 8.56
C ALA A 192 -4.02 -22.97 8.69
N SER A 193 -4.21 -21.95 7.85
CA SER A 193 -5.36 -21.03 7.85
C SER A 193 -6.59 -21.54 7.05
N LYS A 194 -6.57 -22.77 6.51
CA LYS A 194 -7.67 -23.33 5.69
C LYS A 194 -8.96 -23.60 6.48
N GLN A 195 -9.68 -22.55 6.83
CA GLN A 195 -11.14 -22.53 6.83
C GLN A 195 -11.58 -21.95 5.48
N SER A 196 -11.39 -22.69 4.38
CA SER A 196 -11.99 -22.28 3.11
C SER A 196 -13.50 -22.45 3.23
N GLN A 197 -14.23 -21.33 3.32
CA GLN A 197 -15.65 -21.39 2.97
C GLN A 197 -15.72 -21.80 1.49
N ASP A 198 -16.51 -22.84 1.19
CA ASP A 198 -16.88 -23.16 -0.18
C ASP A 198 -17.71 -21.98 -0.71
N LEU A 199 -17.04 -21.04 -1.38
CA LEU A 199 -17.73 -19.92 -2.02
C LEU A 199 -18.64 -20.45 -3.13
N GLU A 200 -19.79 -19.79 -3.28
CA GLU A 200 -20.72 -20.10 -4.35
C GLU A 200 -20.03 -19.91 -5.71
N PRO A 201 -19.95 -20.95 -6.56
CA PRO A 201 -19.50 -20.78 -7.94
C PRO A 201 -20.57 -20.01 -8.72
N ILE A 202 -20.18 -18.89 -9.31
CA ILE A 202 -21.05 -18.02 -10.10
C ILE A 202 -20.65 -18.15 -11.56
N GLU A 203 -21.55 -18.71 -12.37
CA GLU A 203 -21.35 -18.87 -13.81
C GLU A 203 -21.21 -17.52 -14.50
N TRP A 204 -20.17 -17.34 -15.31
CA TRP A 204 -19.99 -16.09 -16.06
C TRP A 204 -21.19 -15.76 -16.95
N GLY A 205 -21.87 -16.79 -17.48
CA GLY A 205 -23.08 -16.62 -18.30
C GLY A 205 -24.27 -16.01 -17.55
N ASP A 206 -24.27 -16.07 -16.21
CA ASP A 206 -25.30 -15.48 -15.36
C ASP A 206 -25.03 -14.00 -15.02
N LEU A 207 -23.87 -13.47 -15.43
CA LEU A 207 -23.45 -12.10 -15.18
C LEU A 207 -23.58 -11.25 -16.46
N THR A 208 -24.41 -10.22 -16.40
CA THR A 208 -24.47 -9.18 -17.43
C THR A 208 -23.66 -7.98 -16.95
N LEU A 209 -22.43 -7.83 -17.45
CA LEU A 209 -21.57 -6.67 -17.15
C LEU A 209 -22.17 -5.38 -17.73
N ALA A 210 -22.02 -4.30 -17.00
CA ALA A 210 -22.41 -2.95 -17.38
C ALA A 210 -21.17 -2.03 -17.38
N GLU A 211 -21.21 -0.90 -16.68
CA GLU A 211 -20.11 0.06 -16.62
C GLU A 211 -18.91 -0.42 -15.78
N GLU A 212 -17.72 0.06 -16.14
CA GLU A 212 -16.52 -0.06 -15.31
C GLU A 212 -16.63 0.93 -14.13
N LEU A 213 -16.56 0.40 -12.91
CA LEU A 213 -16.59 1.18 -11.67
C LEU A 213 -15.19 1.69 -11.30
N GLY A 214 -14.16 0.95 -11.69
CA GLY A 214 -12.77 1.36 -11.52
C GLY A 214 -11.78 0.28 -11.94
N GLN A 215 -10.55 0.69 -12.18
CA GLN A 215 -9.45 -0.19 -12.54
C GLN A 215 -8.27 0.04 -11.61
N GLY A 216 -7.86 -1.03 -10.93
CA GLY A 216 -6.69 -1.05 -10.07
C GLY A 216 -5.49 -1.76 -10.70
N ALA A 217 -4.44 -1.92 -9.91
CA ALA A 217 -3.25 -2.69 -10.30
C ALA A 217 -3.59 -4.18 -10.47
N SER A 218 -4.44 -4.75 -9.60
CA SER A 218 -4.75 -6.18 -9.58
C SER A 218 -5.92 -6.59 -10.47
N GLY A 219 -6.75 -5.67 -10.95
CA GLY A 219 -7.97 -6.03 -11.66
C GLY A 219 -8.79 -4.85 -12.16
N VAL A 220 -9.88 -5.17 -12.85
CA VAL A 220 -10.93 -4.22 -13.25
C VAL A 220 -12.22 -4.60 -12.52
N ILE A 221 -12.92 -3.60 -12.00
CA ILE A 221 -14.18 -3.77 -11.27
C ILE A 221 -15.30 -3.25 -12.15
N TYR A 222 -16.27 -4.10 -12.43
CA TYR A 222 -17.46 -3.79 -13.21
C TYR A 222 -18.69 -3.78 -12.33
N ARG A 223 -19.65 -2.91 -12.62
CA ARG A 223 -21.02 -3.13 -12.20
C ARG A 223 -21.61 -4.23 -13.06
N ALA A 224 -22.36 -5.14 -12.47
CA ALA A 224 -23.05 -6.19 -13.21
C ALA A 224 -24.42 -6.49 -12.62
N VAL A 225 -25.25 -7.14 -13.42
CA VAL A 225 -26.49 -7.78 -12.95
C VAL A 225 -26.25 -9.28 -12.91
N TRP A 226 -26.38 -9.88 -11.73
CA TRP A 226 -26.35 -11.32 -11.54
C TRP A 226 -27.78 -11.87 -11.60
N GLN A 227 -28.02 -12.79 -12.53
CA GLN A 227 -29.28 -13.51 -12.68
C GLN A 227 -29.20 -14.84 -11.96
N ARG A 228 -30.04 -15.06 -10.94
CA ARG A 228 -30.05 -16.29 -10.15
C ARG A 228 -31.47 -16.81 -9.98
N GLN A 229 -31.77 -17.99 -10.52
CA GLN A 229 -33.05 -18.69 -10.29
C GLN A 229 -34.31 -17.80 -10.45
N GLY A 230 -34.28 -16.88 -11.41
CA GLY A 230 -35.40 -15.95 -11.69
C GLY A 230 -35.41 -14.65 -10.87
N THR A 231 -34.40 -14.41 -10.02
CA THR A 231 -34.16 -13.10 -9.40
C THR A 231 -32.95 -12.41 -10.03
N SER A 232 -32.96 -11.08 -10.04
CA SER A 232 -31.86 -10.26 -10.52
C SER A 232 -31.32 -9.40 -9.38
N GLN A 233 -30.01 -9.43 -9.16
CA GLN A 233 -29.32 -8.62 -8.16
C GLN A 233 -28.24 -7.77 -8.83
N THR A 234 -28.11 -6.50 -8.42
CA THR A 234 -26.95 -5.68 -8.82
C THR A 234 -25.75 -6.05 -7.95
N VAL A 235 -24.62 -6.31 -8.59
CA VAL A 235 -23.36 -6.74 -7.95
C VAL A 235 -22.17 -5.96 -8.52
N ALA A 236 -21.04 -6.03 -7.82
CA ALA A 236 -19.75 -5.63 -8.36
C ALA A 236 -18.92 -6.87 -8.71
N VAL A 237 -18.35 -6.93 -9.91
CA VAL A 237 -17.53 -8.05 -10.37
C VAL A 237 -16.11 -7.56 -10.55
N LYS A 238 -15.18 -8.06 -9.74
CA LYS A 238 -13.75 -7.82 -9.92
C LYS A 238 -13.16 -8.93 -10.79
N VAL A 239 -12.68 -8.57 -11.97
CA VAL A 239 -11.92 -9.47 -12.84
C VAL A 239 -10.44 -9.18 -12.63
N PHE A 240 -9.70 -10.18 -12.16
CA PHE A 240 -8.29 -10.02 -11.86
C PHE A 240 -7.43 -10.04 -13.13
N LYS A 241 -6.35 -9.25 -13.12
CA LYS A 241 -5.29 -9.29 -14.12
C LYS A 241 -4.33 -10.45 -13.78
N GLY A 242 -3.58 -10.93 -14.77
CA GLY A 242 -2.60 -12.01 -14.57
C GLY A 242 -1.24 -11.54 -14.04
N ASP A 243 -1.00 -10.23 -14.01
CA ASP A 243 0.31 -9.66 -13.70
C ASP A 243 0.49 -9.39 -12.21
N LEU A 244 1.75 -9.49 -11.74
CA LEU A 244 2.14 -9.15 -10.38
C LEU A 244 2.02 -7.63 -10.13
N THR A 245 1.45 -7.24 -8.98
CA THR A 245 1.31 -5.84 -8.57
C THR A 245 2.43 -5.39 -7.62
N SER A 246 2.42 -4.12 -7.22
CA SER A 246 3.34 -3.60 -6.19
C SER A 246 3.12 -4.18 -4.80
N ASP A 247 1.96 -4.77 -4.56
CA ASP A 247 1.47 -5.11 -3.23
C ASP A 247 1.37 -6.62 -3.04
N GLY A 248 1.19 -7.37 -4.13
CA GLY A 248 1.09 -8.82 -4.13
C GLY A 248 0.62 -9.37 -5.48
N SER A 249 0.44 -10.69 -5.56
CA SER A 249 -0.19 -11.30 -6.72
C SER A 249 -1.73 -11.17 -6.61
N PRO A 250 -2.43 -10.99 -7.73
CA PRO A 250 -3.91 -11.03 -7.76
C PRO A 250 -4.51 -12.32 -7.19
N LEU A 251 -3.76 -13.44 -7.26
CA LEU A 251 -4.16 -14.71 -6.69
C LEU A 251 -4.12 -14.69 -5.15
N ASP A 252 -3.07 -14.11 -4.56
CA ASP A 252 -2.96 -13.97 -3.10
C ASP A 252 -4.08 -13.08 -2.57
N GLU A 253 -4.37 -11.96 -3.25
CA GLU A 253 -5.50 -11.08 -2.92
C GLU A 253 -6.82 -11.85 -2.95
N MET A 254 -7.07 -12.59 -4.03
CA MET A 254 -8.28 -13.39 -4.17
C MET A 254 -8.40 -14.38 -3.00
N GLN A 255 -7.34 -15.12 -2.68
CA GLN A 255 -7.32 -16.08 -1.58
C GLN A 255 -7.60 -15.41 -0.23
N ALA A 256 -7.00 -14.25 0.05
CA ALA A 256 -7.24 -13.50 1.27
C ALA A 256 -8.70 -13.02 1.37
N CYS A 257 -9.28 -12.49 0.29
CA CYS A 257 -10.70 -12.11 0.26
C CYS A 257 -11.63 -13.30 0.54
N MET A 258 -11.31 -14.48 -0.01
CA MET A 258 -12.11 -15.69 0.19
C MET A 258 -11.99 -16.21 1.63
N ALA A 259 -10.79 -16.20 2.20
CA ALA A 259 -10.53 -16.69 3.55
C ALA A 259 -11.02 -15.73 4.65
N ALA A 260 -11.12 -14.44 4.36
CA ALA A 260 -11.66 -13.44 5.29
C ALA A 260 -13.12 -13.68 5.64
N GLY A 261 -13.90 -14.40 4.81
CA GLY A 261 -15.30 -14.68 5.09
C GLY A 261 -16.17 -13.41 5.17
N SER A 262 -17.24 -13.47 5.97
CA SER A 262 -18.22 -12.39 6.10
C SER A 262 -18.04 -11.59 7.38
N HIS A 263 -17.99 -10.27 7.28
CA HIS A 263 -17.98 -9.36 8.42
C HIS A 263 -18.72 -8.04 8.08
N PRO A 264 -19.49 -7.44 9.01
CA PRO A 264 -20.28 -6.22 8.74
C PRO A 264 -19.48 -5.00 8.28
N HIS A 265 -18.18 -4.98 8.55
CA HIS A 265 -17.25 -3.91 8.16
C HIS A 265 -16.21 -4.35 7.13
N LEU A 266 -16.43 -5.48 6.44
CA LEU A 266 -15.64 -5.92 5.29
C LEU A 266 -16.50 -5.96 4.04
N VAL A 267 -15.92 -5.62 2.89
CA VAL A 267 -16.53 -5.91 1.59
C VAL A 267 -16.44 -7.42 1.33
N SER A 268 -17.41 -8.15 1.85
CA SER A 268 -17.43 -9.61 1.86
C SER A 268 -17.72 -10.18 0.47
N VAL A 269 -17.05 -11.27 0.09
CA VAL A 269 -17.23 -11.93 -1.22
C VAL A 269 -18.56 -12.67 -1.26
N LEU A 270 -19.33 -12.51 -2.33
CA LEU A 270 -20.57 -13.28 -2.58
C LEU A 270 -20.27 -14.65 -3.21
N GLY A 271 -19.31 -14.70 -4.12
CA GLY A 271 -18.96 -15.93 -4.83
C GLY A 271 -17.79 -15.77 -5.78
N GLN A 272 -17.31 -16.90 -6.30
CA GLN A 272 -16.20 -16.96 -7.25
C GLN A 272 -16.74 -17.10 -8.68
N VAL A 273 -16.21 -16.30 -9.59
CA VAL A 273 -16.54 -16.41 -11.02
C VAL A 273 -15.94 -17.71 -11.59
N VAL A 274 -16.76 -18.50 -12.26
CA VAL A 274 -16.33 -19.69 -13.01
C VAL A 274 -16.67 -19.53 -14.50
N ASN A 275 -15.96 -20.29 -15.35
CA ASN A 275 -16.18 -20.33 -16.81
C ASN A 275 -16.07 -18.98 -17.53
N HIS A 276 -15.20 -18.07 -17.04
CA HIS A 276 -14.87 -16.84 -17.77
C HIS A 276 -14.29 -17.18 -19.16
N PRO A 277 -14.73 -16.53 -20.27
CA PRO A 277 -14.33 -16.86 -21.63
C PRO A 277 -12.82 -16.84 -21.87
N GLU A 278 -12.12 -15.88 -21.26
CA GLU A 278 -10.66 -15.77 -21.30
C GLU A 278 -9.93 -16.49 -20.14
N GLN A 279 -10.62 -17.36 -19.38
CA GLN A 279 -10.08 -18.06 -18.20
C GLN A 279 -9.48 -17.15 -17.12
N LYS A 280 -9.97 -15.90 -17.02
CA LYS A 280 -9.56 -14.96 -15.97
C LYS A 280 -10.22 -15.32 -14.65
N ALA A 281 -9.49 -15.16 -13.56
CA ALA A 281 -10.04 -15.24 -12.21
C ALA A 281 -10.93 -14.03 -11.93
N GLY A 282 -12.00 -14.24 -11.17
CA GLY A 282 -12.89 -13.16 -10.77
C GLY A 282 -13.65 -13.46 -9.48
N LEU A 283 -14.01 -12.40 -8.77
CA LEU A 283 -14.85 -12.46 -7.57
C LEU A 283 -16.06 -11.53 -7.74
N VAL A 284 -17.18 -11.96 -7.18
CA VAL A 284 -18.41 -11.17 -7.13
C VAL A 284 -18.60 -10.64 -5.71
N PHE A 285 -18.91 -9.35 -5.61
CA PHE A 285 -19.10 -8.61 -4.37
C PHE A 285 -20.48 -7.96 -4.36
N PRO A 286 -21.03 -7.63 -3.16
CA PRO A 286 -22.19 -6.77 -3.05
C PRO A 286 -21.93 -5.45 -3.78
N PHE A 287 -22.94 -4.93 -4.47
CA PHE A 287 -22.84 -3.59 -5.02
C PHE A 287 -22.93 -2.57 -3.88
N ILE A 288 -21.88 -1.77 -3.72
CA ILE A 288 -21.82 -0.72 -2.71
C ILE A 288 -22.50 0.52 -3.27
N GLU A 289 -23.45 1.08 -2.51
CA GLU A 289 -24.20 2.27 -2.93
C GLU A 289 -23.31 3.51 -3.10
N ALA A 290 -23.73 4.43 -3.96
CA ALA A 290 -22.95 5.59 -4.40
C ALA A 290 -22.67 6.64 -3.31
N ASP A 291 -23.29 6.53 -2.13
CA ASP A 291 -23.05 7.45 -1.01
C ASP A 291 -21.91 7.00 -0.08
N TYR A 292 -21.37 5.79 -0.26
CA TYR A 292 -20.07 5.41 0.27
C TYR A 292 -18.95 6.10 -0.52
N LYS A 293 -18.02 6.72 0.20
CA LYS A 293 -16.84 7.38 -0.38
C LYS A 293 -15.57 6.90 0.30
N THR A 294 -14.46 6.91 -0.44
CA THR A 294 -13.13 6.69 0.14
C THR A 294 -12.88 7.71 1.25
N LEU A 295 -12.46 7.24 2.43
CA LEU A 295 -12.29 8.07 3.61
C LEU A 295 -11.16 9.09 3.45
N GLY A 296 -10.13 8.74 2.68
CA GLY A 296 -9.03 9.63 2.28
C GLY A 296 -8.56 9.34 0.85
N GLY A 297 -7.71 10.20 0.32
CA GLY A 297 -6.93 9.95 -0.89
C GLY A 297 -5.59 9.28 -0.56
N PRO A 298 -4.93 8.64 -1.55
CA PRO A 298 -3.70 7.90 -1.31
C PRO A 298 -2.54 8.83 -0.89
N PRO A 299 -1.40 8.26 -0.42
CA PRO A 299 -0.22 9.05 -0.08
C PRO A 299 0.32 9.84 -1.27
N SER A 300 0.86 11.02 -0.98
CA SER A 300 1.46 11.92 -1.98
C SER A 300 2.99 11.93 -1.89
N LEU A 301 3.66 12.58 -2.84
CA LEU A 301 5.09 12.84 -2.74
C LEU A 301 5.45 13.59 -1.45
N ALA A 302 4.59 14.50 -0.99
CA ALA A 302 4.86 15.29 0.21
C ALA A 302 4.75 14.44 1.49
N SER A 303 3.66 13.66 1.61
CA SER A 303 3.39 12.83 2.78
C SER A 303 4.19 11.52 2.81
N CYS A 304 4.70 11.07 1.67
CA CYS A 304 5.43 9.81 1.44
C CYS A 304 4.59 8.54 1.68
N THR A 305 4.02 8.43 2.87
CA THR A 305 3.38 7.23 3.40
C THR A 305 2.04 7.52 4.07
N ARG A 306 1.68 8.78 4.36
CA ARG A 306 0.39 9.15 4.96
C ARG A 306 -0.63 9.55 3.91
N ASP A 307 -1.89 9.17 4.12
CA ASP A 307 -3.00 9.53 3.25
C ASP A 307 -3.23 11.04 3.18
N THR A 308 -3.91 11.45 2.11
CA THR A 308 -4.23 12.84 1.85
C THR A 308 -5.72 13.09 2.00
N TYR A 309 -6.07 14.31 2.36
CA TYR A 309 -7.46 14.72 2.56
C TYR A 309 -7.62 16.14 2.01
N ALA A 310 -8.81 16.47 1.54
CA ALA A 310 -9.09 17.85 1.14
C ALA A 310 -9.01 18.77 2.39
N PRO A 311 -8.47 20.00 2.26
CA PRO A 311 -8.24 20.89 3.41
C PRO A 311 -9.46 21.13 4.31
N GLU A 312 -10.65 21.11 3.74
CA GLU A 312 -11.95 21.33 4.39
C GLU A 312 -12.59 20.06 4.97
N THR A 313 -11.94 18.90 4.82
CA THR A 313 -12.48 17.62 5.30
C THR A 313 -12.56 17.63 6.81
N GLN A 314 -13.76 17.40 7.35
CA GLN A 314 -14.01 17.29 8.79
C GLN A 314 -14.84 16.07 9.11
N PHE A 315 -14.53 15.43 10.26
CA PHE A 315 -15.27 14.29 10.76
C PHE A 315 -15.77 14.58 12.18
N PRO A 316 -17.08 14.64 12.44
CA PRO A 316 -17.59 14.74 13.80
C PRO A 316 -17.05 13.58 14.65
N LEU A 317 -16.73 13.84 15.93
CA LEU A 317 -16.11 12.83 16.79
C LEU A 317 -16.90 11.51 16.87
N ALA A 318 -18.23 11.59 16.90
CA ALA A 318 -19.10 10.41 16.90
C ALA A 318 -18.99 9.59 15.61
N VAL A 319 -18.83 10.26 14.46
CA VAL A 319 -18.62 9.61 13.15
C VAL A 319 -17.23 8.97 13.12
N SER A 320 -16.19 9.69 13.55
CA SER A 320 -14.83 9.15 13.66
C SER A 320 -14.80 7.91 14.56
N LEU A 321 -15.46 7.95 15.71
CA LEU A 321 -15.57 6.81 16.63
C LEU A 321 -16.24 5.61 15.95
N ARG A 322 -17.38 5.80 15.28
CA ARG A 322 -18.08 4.71 14.59
C ARG A 322 -17.23 4.07 13.50
N ILE A 323 -16.49 4.89 12.73
CA ILE A 323 -15.56 4.40 11.71
C ILE A 323 -14.46 3.57 12.36
N VAL A 324 -13.73 4.11 13.33
CA VAL A 324 -12.60 3.38 13.92
C VAL A 324 -13.02 2.13 14.69
N SER A 325 -14.19 2.13 15.33
CA SER A 325 -14.77 0.92 15.94
C SER A 325 -15.06 -0.15 14.90
N GLY A 326 -15.72 0.20 13.79
CA GLY A 326 -16.02 -0.75 12.73
C GLY A 326 -14.78 -1.33 12.06
N ILE A 327 -13.79 -0.47 11.78
CA ILE A 327 -12.51 -0.88 11.19
C ILE A 327 -11.68 -1.71 12.16
N ALA A 328 -11.65 -1.38 13.45
CA ALA A 328 -10.97 -2.20 14.45
C ALA A 328 -11.59 -3.61 14.52
N ALA A 329 -12.92 -3.71 14.52
CA ALA A 329 -13.61 -5.00 14.49
C ALA A 329 -13.29 -5.81 13.22
N ALA A 330 -13.26 -5.15 12.07
CA ALA A 330 -12.88 -5.77 10.80
C ALA A 330 -11.46 -6.34 10.82
N VAL A 331 -10.49 -5.57 11.33
CA VAL A 331 -9.08 -6.01 11.39
C VAL A 331 -8.91 -7.14 12.40
N ALA A 332 -9.56 -7.07 13.56
CA ALA A 332 -9.53 -8.16 14.54
C ALA A 332 -10.10 -9.47 13.96
N HIS A 333 -11.21 -9.37 13.21
CA HIS A 333 -11.76 -10.51 12.47
C HIS A 333 -10.77 -11.10 11.47
N LEU A 334 -10.05 -10.27 10.71
CA LEU A 334 -8.99 -10.77 9.80
C LEU A 334 -7.88 -11.50 10.57
N HIS A 335 -7.48 -11.00 11.74
CA HIS A 335 -6.44 -11.64 12.55
C HIS A 335 -6.89 -12.98 13.10
N ASP A 336 -8.16 -13.12 13.50
CA ASP A 336 -8.76 -14.39 13.91
C ASP A 336 -8.78 -15.41 12.76
N CYS A 337 -8.88 -14.93 11.51
CA CYS A 337 -8.72 -15.75 10.30
C CYS A 337 -7.25 -16.05 9.93
N GLY A 338 -6.27 -15.51 10.67
CA GLY A 338 -4.84 -15.63 10.33
C GLY A 338 -4.44 -14.79 9.11
N ILE A 339 -5.11 -13.66 8.89
CA ILE A 339 -4.87 -12.74 7.77
C ILE A 339 -4.41 -11.39 8.31
N LEU A 340 -3.28 -10.92 7.80
CA LEU A 340 -2.83 -9.53 7.93
C LEU A 340 -3.33 -8.76 6.71
N HIS A 341 -3.94 -7.59 6.89
CA HIS A 341 -4.38 -6.75 5.77
C HIS A 341 -3.19 -6.14 5.02
N GLY A 342 -2.14 -5.73 5.74
CA GLY A 342 -0.87 -5.20 5.20
C GLY A 342 -0.94 -3.77 4.64
N ASP A 343 -2.15 -3.27 4.36
CA ASP A 343 -2.40 -1.96 3.73
C ASP A 343 -3.55 -1.16 4.37
N LEU A 344 -3.60 -1.14 5.70
CA LEU A 344 -4.65 -0.40 6.43
C LEU A 344 -4.50 1.11 6.27
N TYR A 345 -5.26 1.67 5.33
CA TYR A 345 -5.27 3.08 4.94
C TYR A 345 -6.69 3.62 4.83
N ALA A 346 -6.86 4.93 4.95
CA ALA A 346 -8.12 5.60 4.73
C ALA A 346 -8.59 5.53 3.27
N HIS A 347 -7.68 5.52 2.30
CA HIS A 347 -8.08 5.34 0.89
C HIS A 347 -8.63 3.94 0.58
N ASN A 348 -8.34 2.95 1.44
CA ASN A 348 -8.88 1.59 1.38
C ASN A 348 -10.14 1.41 2.24
N ILE A 349 -10.64 2.48 2.87
CA ILE A 349 -11.85 2.48 3.68
C ILE A 349 -12.94 3.25 2.95
N LEU A 350 -14.06 2.59 2.68
CA LEU A 350 -15.28 3.22 2.20
C LEU A 350 -16.13 3.62 3.40
N SER A 351 -16.67 4.85 3.41
CA SER A 351 -17.47 5.35 4.54
C SER A 351 -18.65 6.22 4.09
N ARG A 352 -19.73 6.22 4.89
CA ARG A 352 -20.84 7.18 4.81
C ARG A 352 -20.66 8.30 5.81
N THR A 353 -21.43 9.38 5.63
CA THR A 353 -21.51 10.48 6.61
C THR A 353 -22.06 10.04 7.97
N SER A 354 -22.77 8.91 8.03
CA SER A 354 -23.23 8.28 9.27
C SER A 354 -22.11 7.63 10.08
N GLY A 355 -20.96 7.35 9.47
CA GLY A 355 -19.85 6.57 10.02
C GLY A 355 -19.90 5.07 9.73
N ASP A 356 -20.92 4.59 9.01
CA ASP A 356 -20.90 3.23 8.45
C ASP A 356 -19.73 3.10 7.50
N SER A 357 -18.95 2.03 7.65
CA SER A 357 -17.71 1.87 6.90
C SER A 357 -17.40 0.41 6.57
N PHE A 358 -16.69 0.23 5.45
CA PHE A 358 -16.14 -1.03 5.00
C PHE A 358 -14.65 -0.88 4.75
N LEU A 359 -13.86 -1.81 5.28
CA LEU A 359 -12.49 -2.02 4.85
C LEU A 359 -12.50 -2.85 3.56
N SER A 360 -11.65 -2.45 2.63
CA SER A 360 -11.53 -3.01 1.28
C SER A 360 -10.06 -3.08 0.85
N ASP A 361 -9.81 -3.64 -0.33
CA ASP A 361 -8.49 -3.82 -0.95
C ASP A 361 -7.52 -4.73 -0.17
N PHE A 362 -7.53 -6.00 -0.55
CA PHE A 362 -6.70 -7.04 0.04
C PHE A 362 -5.42 -7.27 -0.79
N GLY A 363 -5.05 -6.35 -1.68
CA GLY A 363 -3.92 -6.50 -2.60
C GLY A 363 -2.58 -6.75 -1.89
N ALA A 364 -2.47 -6.31 -0.64
CA ALA A 364 -1.30 -6.43 0.21
C ALA A 364 -1.42 -7.54 1.27
N ALA A 365 -2.57 -8.19 1.35
CA ALA A 365 -2.89 -9.10 2.43
C ALA A 365 -1.95 -10.31 2.43
N GLY A 366 -1.63 -10.79 3.62
CA GLY A 366 -0.76 -11.94 3.82
C GLY A 366 -1.32 -12.86 4.89
N PHE A 367 -1.22 -14.16 4.66
CA PHE A 367 -1.54 -15.16 5.69
C PHE A 367 -0.41 -15.24 6.71
N PHE A 368 -0.73 -15.59 7.96
CA PHE A 368 0.24 -15.98 8.98
C PHE A 368 -0.33 -17.15 9.80
N ASP A 369 0.52 -17.88 10.52
CA ASP A 369 0.06 -18.94 11.44
C ASP A 369 -0.49 -18.30 12.74
N PRO A 370 -1.80 -18.38 13.00
CA PRO A 370 -2.37 -17.81 14.22
C PRO A 370 -1.97 -18.58 15.49
N THR A 371 -1.40 -19.79 15.36
CA THR A 371 -0.93 -20.59 16.49
C THR A 371 0.46 -20.19 16.98
N ASP A 372 1.27 -19.54 16.13
CA ASP A 372 2.50 -18.85 16.55
C ASP A 372 2.14 -17.52 17.20
N LEU A 373 1.88 -17.57 18.51
CA LEU A 373 1.47 -16.40 19.30
C LEU A 373 2.51 -15.28 19.30
N HIS A 374 3.81 -15.60 19.14
CA HIS A 374 4.85 -14.58 19.12
C HIS A 374 4.81 -13.81 17.79
N LEU A 375 4.83 -14.53 16.67
CA LEU A 375 4.76 -13.92 15.34
C LEU A 375 3.43 -13.19 15.13
N SER A 376 2.30 -13.84 15.45
CA SER A 376 0.95 -13.25 15.35
C SER A 376 0.86 -11.94 16.12
N SER A 377 1.30 -11.92 17.38
CA SER A 377 1.30 -10.70 18.21
C SER A 377 2.19 -9.59 17.63
N ALA A 378 3.37 -9.94 17.11
CA ALA A 378 4.29 -8.99 16.54
C ALA A 378 3.78 -8.38 15.22
N LEU A 379 3.21 -9.19 14.33
CA LEU A 379 2.54 -8.73 13.10
C LEU A 379 1.32 -7.86 13.42
N ALA A 380 0.49 -8.29 14.37
CA ALA A 380 -0.69 -7.53 14.79
C ALA A 380 -0.31 -6.12 15.31
N ARG A 381 0.82 -6.00 16.02
CA ARG A 381 1.35 -4.71 16.50
C ARG A 381 1.84 -3.78 15.40
N ILE A 382 2.18 -4.29 14.21
CA ILE A 382 2.43 -3.46 13.03
C ILE A 382 1.12 -2.81 12.58
N GLU A 383 0.03 -3.56 12.50
CA GLU A 383 -1.27 -3.00 12.10
C GLU A 383 -1.94 -2.14 13.16
N VAL A 384 -1.70 -2.39 14.46
CA VAL A 384 -2.09 -1.46 15.52
C VAL A 384 -1.48 -0.09 15.27
N ARG A 385 -0.24 -0.03 14.76
CA ARG A 385 0.38 1.24 14.39
C ARG A 385 -0.29 1.87 13.17
N ALA A 386 -0.62 1.10 12.13
CA ALA A 386 -1.37 1.61 10.98
C ALA A 386 -2.73 2.18 11.40
N PHE A 387 -3.43 1.49 12.30
CA PHE A 387 -4.65 1.97 12.92
C PHE A 387 -4.43 3.27 13.71
N GLY A 388 -3.32 3.36 14.46
CA GLY A 388 -2.92 4.61 15.14
C GLY A 388 -2.72 5.78 14.18
N CYS A 389 -2.16 5.55 12.99
CA CYS A 389 -2.07 6.57 11.93
C CYS A 389 -3.46 7.00 11.44
N LEU A 390 -4.33 6.03 11.14
CA LEU A 390 -5.72 6.30 10.72
C LEU A 390 -6.48 7.11 11.78
N LEU A 391 -6.37 6.73 13.05
CA LEU A 391 -7.01 7.42 14.16
C LEU A 391 -6.45 8.84 14.33
N GLU A 392 -5.13 9.03 14.18
CA GLU A 392 -4.52 10.35 14.16
C GLU A 392 -5.10 11.23 13.04
N ASP A 393 -5.17 10.70 11.82
CA ASP A 393 -5.69 11.41 10.66
C ASP A 393 -7.16 11.84 10.83
N LEU A 394 -7.98 10.99 11.46
CA LEU A 394 -9.38 11.31 11.78
C LEU A 394 -9.48 12.35 12.90
N LEU A 395 -8.73 12.18 13.98
CA LEU A 395 -8.79 13.10 15.12
C LEU A 395 -8.29 14.50 14.76
N ASP A 396 -7.26 14.63 13.93
CA ASP A 396 -6.75 15.94 13.49
C ASP A 396 -7.75 16.70 12.59
N ARG A 397 -8.79 16.00 12.11
CA ARG A 397 -9.89 16.53 11.30
C ARG A 397 -11.20 16.58 12.05
N CYS A 398 -11.21 16.28 13.34
CA CYS A 398 -12.35 16.54 14.17
C CYS A 398 -12.45 18.06 14.43
N PRO A 399 -13.64 18.67 14.30
CA PRO A 399 -13.84 20.00 14.83
C PRO A 399 -13.55 20.00 16.34
N PRO A 400 -13.16 21.15 16.93
CA PRO A 400 -12.89 21.24 18.36
C PRO A 400 -14.03 20.59 19.16
N PRO A 401 -13.76 19.55 19.96
CA PRO A 401 -14.83 18.87 20.68
C PRO A 401 -15.48 19.84 21.65
N ASP A 402 -16.79 19.73 21.83
CA ASP A 402 -17.44 20.32 23.00
C ASP A 402 -16.89 19.60 24.24
N LEU A 403 -15.90 20.23 24.89
CA LEU A 403 -15.18 19.63 26.01
C LEU A 403 -16.11 19.31 27.19
N ALA A 404 -17.26 19.98 27.32
CA ALA A 404 -18.22 19.70 28.37
C ALA A 404 -19.00 18.39 28.13
N ALA A 405 -19.23 18.02 26.86
CA ALA A 405 -20.02 16.84 26.49
C ALA A 405 -19.17 15.65 25.99
N GLN A 406 -17.99 15.92 25.44
CA GLN A 406 -17.18 14.94 24.70
C GLN A 406 -15.72 14.87 25.18
N GLY A 407 -15.36 15.64 26.22
CA GLY A 407 -13.99 15.73 26.73
C GLY A 407 -13.36 14.37 27.06
N ASP A 408 -14.07 13.53 27.80
CA ASP A 408 -13.55 12.21 28.22
C ASP A 408 -13.35 11.26 27.04
N ARG A 409 -14.28 11.24 26.07
CA ARG A 409 -14.18 10.42 24.86
C ARG A 409 -12.99 10.86 24.01
N TRP A 410 -12.84 12.16 23.81
CA TRP A 410 -11.72 12.74 23.07
C TRP A 410 -10.38 12.39 23.71
N GLN A 411 -10.25 12.57 25.03
CA GLN A 411 -9.02 12.26 25.74
C GLN A 411 -8.68 10.78 25.67
N THR A 412 -9.67 9.90 25.82
CA THR A 412 -9.46 8.45 25.71
C THR A 412 -8.96 8.07 24.32
N LEU A 413 -9.55 8.62 23.25
CA LEU A 413 -9.11 8.37 21.87
C LEU A 413 -7.70 8.91 21.60
N LYS A 414 -7.35 10.10 22.10
CA LYS A 414 -5.98 10.64 21.96
C LYS A 414 -4.96 9.80 22.71
N HIS A 415 -5.26 9.29 23.91
CA HIS A 415 -4.37 8.36 24.61
C HIS A 415 -4.22 7.03 23.86
N LEU A 416 -5.32 6.45 23.37
CA LEU A 416 -5.29 5.21 22.58
C LEU A 416 -4.45 5.40 21.30
N GLN A 417 -4.64 6.53 20.61
CA GLN A 417 -3.87 6.91 19.42
C GLN A 417 -2.36 6.98 19.72
N GLN A 418 -1.97 7.67 20.79
CA GLN A 418 -0.57 7.76 21.19
C GLN A 418 0.02 6.39 21.55
N ALA A 419 -0.75 5.54 22.24
CA ALA A 419 -0.33 4.18 22.58
C ALA A 419 -0.11 3.32 21.32
N CYS A 420 -0.99 3.43 20.32
CA CYS A 420 -0.83 2.75 19.03
C CYS A 420 0.44 3.18 18.28
N LEU A 421 0.87 4.44 18.45
CA LEU A 421 2.06 4.99 17.82
C LEU A 421 3.36 4.83 18.63
N SER A 422 3.36 3.99 19.68
CA SER A 422 4.57 3.75 20.46
C SER A 422 5.75 3.30 19.59
N HIS A 423 6.92 3.89 19.88
CA HIS A 423 8.18 3.55 19.24
C HIS A 423 8.67 2.15 19.64
N GLN A 424 8.25 1.61 20.78
CA GLN A 424 8.50 0.21 21.13
C GLN A 424 7.28 -0.61 20.69
N PRO A 425 7.40 -1.48 19.67
CA PRO A 425 6.26 -2.26 19.19
C PRO A 425 5.59 -3.07 20.29
N SER A 426 6.35 -3.54 21.28
CA SER A 426 5.84 -4.29 22.43
C SER A 426 4.86 -3.52 23.31
N ASP A 427 4.97 -2.19 23.33
CA ASP A 427 4.17 -1.32 24.20
C ASP A 427 2.87 -0.89 23.50
N ARG A 428 2.73 -1.17 22.20
CA ARG A 428 1.49 -0.93 21.47
C ARG A 428 0.39 -1.86 22.04
N PRO A 429 -0.85 -1.37 22.15
CA PRO A 429 -1.94 -2.15 22.72
C PRO A 429 -2.22 -3.39 21.88
N THR A 430 -2.79 -4.42 22.52
CA THR A 430 -3.35 -5.57 21.79
C THR A 430 -4.66 -5.16 21.13
N TRP A 431 -5.07 -5.85 20.06
CA TRP A 431 -6.39 -5.62 19.44
C TRP A 431 -7.54 -5.80 20.41
N ARG A 432 -7.44 -6.77 21.32
CA ARG A 432 -8.41 -6.96 22.39
C ARG A 432 -8.56 -5.71 23.25
N HIS A 433 -7.44 -5.16 23.75
CA HIS A 433 -7.49 -3.94 24.56
C HIS A 433 -8.03 -2.74 23.75
N LEU A 434 -7.64 -2.63 22.49
CA LEU A 434 -8.10 -1.60 21.57
C LEU A 434 -9.63 -1.67 21.39
N LEU A 435 -10.18 -2.85 21.12
CA LEU A 435 -11.63 -3.08 21.00
C LEU A 435 -12.36 -2.77 22.31
N GLU A 436 -11.91 -3.32 23.44
CA GLU A 436 -12.48 -3.04 24.76
C GLU A 436 -12.49 -1.54 25.08
N THR A 437 -11.44 -0.82 24.68
CA THR A 437 -11.37 0.64 24.84
C THR A 437 -12.40 1.35 23.96
N LEU A 438 -12.50 0.98 22.68
CA LEU A 438 -13.44 1.60 21.73
C LEU A 438 -14.91 1.32 22.11
N ASP A 439 -15.21 0.09 22.53
CA ASP A 439 -16.55 -0.31 22.97
C ASP A 439 -16.99 0.51 24.20
N SER A 440 -16.07 0.80 25.12
CA SER A 440 -16.37 1.65 26.29
C SER A 440 -16.78 3.09 25.93
N LEU A 441 -16.41 3.56 24.74
CA LEU A 441 -16.73 4.90 24.23
C LEU A 441 -18.06 4.94 23.46
N VAL A 442 -18.52 3.79 22.98
CA VAL A 442 -19.81 3.61 22.30
C VAL A 442 -20.87 3.31 23.36
N ILE A 443 -21.22 4.30 24.17
CA ILE A 443 -22.43 4.22 25.00
C ILE A 443 -23.59 4.74 24.16
N GLU A 444 -24.52 3.84 23.81
CA GLU A 444 -25.82 4.16 23.22
C GLU A 444 -26.59 5.14 24.13
N PRO A 445 -27.22 6.20 23.58
CA PRO A 445 -28.30 6.88 24.29
C PRO A 445 -29.53 5.98 24.46
#